data_AF-A0A7G4RJE2-F1
#
_entry.id   AF-A0A7G4RJE2-F1
#
_cell.length_a   1.000
_cell.length_b   1.000
_cell.length_c   1.000
_cell.angle_alpha   90.00
_cell.angle_beta   90.00
_cell.angle_gamma   90.00
#
_symmetry.space_group_name_H-M   'P 1'
#
loop_
_entity.id
_entity.type
_entity.pdbx_description
1 polymer ?
#
loop_
_entity_poly.entity_id
_entity_poly.type
_entity_poly.pdbx_seq_one_letter_code
_entity_poly.pdbx_strand_id
1 'polypeptide(L)'
;MRIVLISFLFLCQCIHADTIKNYMSIADNIPQMEVKADPQAQAWARSARHVLTITCESIAETMIQANEVAKNQGNPIFCLPPGVQLSAFTLCELIQQTYKEISSQQSDKDSMTVSQVAWLGASKHYPCQQNTAAKNEMLHVSAALGQPSSQK
;
A
#
# COMPACT_ATOMS: atom_id res chain seq x y z
N MET A 1 -6.50 -25.94 31.35
CA MET A 1 -5.99 -25.58 29.99
C MET A 1 -6.77 -24.45 29.31
N ARG A 2 -8.12 -24.37 29.42
CA ARG A 2 -8.90 -23.27 28.83
C ARG A 2 -8.52 -21.87 29.35
N ILE A 3 -8.26 -21.72 30.65
CA ILE A 3 -7.87 -20.43 31.25
C ILE A 3 -6.51 -19.95 30.71
N VAL A 4 -5.55 -20.86 30.53
CA VAL A 4 -4.22 -20.54 30.00
C VAL A 4 -4.30 -20.05 28.54
N LEU A 5 -5.15 -20.67 27.71
CA LEU A 5 -5.40 -20.23 26.34
C LEU A 5 -6.04 -18.84 26.27
N ILE A 6 -6.99 -18.55 27.17
CA ILE A 6 -7.63 -17.22 27.25
C ILE A 6 -6.61 -16.16 27.68
N SER A 7 -5.78 -16.44 28.69
CA SER A 7 -4.71 -15.53 29.12
C SER A 7 -3.68 -15.26 28.02
N PHE A 8 -3.35 -16.24 27.18
CA PHE A 8 -2.41 -16.08 26.07
C PHE A 8 -2.98 -15.21 24.93
N LEU A 9 -4.29 -15.28 24.66
CA LEU A 9 -4.97 -14.43 23.67
C LEU A 9 -4.99 -12.95 24.08
N PHE A 10 -5.09 -12.64 25.38
CA PHE A 10 -5.05 -11.26 25.88
C PHE A 10 -3.66 -10.62 25.83
N LEU A 11 -2.58 -11.41 25.92
CA LEU A 11 -1.20 -10.91 25.85
C LEU A 11 -0.75 -10.56 24.42
N CYS A 12 -1.44 -11.05 23.39
CA CYS A 12 -1.05 -10.87 21.98
C CYS A 12 -1.48 -9.51 21.38
N GLN A 13 -2.17 -8.65 22.14
CA GLN A 13 -2.71 -7.36 21.65
C GLN A 13 -1.67 -6.22 21.62
N CYS A 14 -0.42 -6.47 22.03
CA CYS A 14 0.63 -5.43 22.12
C CYS A 14 1.52 -5.31 20.88
N ILE A 15 1.16 -5.92 19.74
CA ILE A 15 1.95 -5.81 18.51
C ILE A 15 1.51 -4.54 17.78
N HIS A 16 2.30 -3.47 17.90
CA HIS A 16 2.14 -2.28 17.08
C HIS A 16 2.94 -2.44 15.80
N ALA A 17 2.25 -2.51 14.66
CA ALA A 17 2.90 -2.33 13.37
C ALA A 17 3.41 -0.90 13.26
N ASP A 18 4.52 -0.70 12.54
CA ASP A 18 5.02 0.64 12.33
C ASP A 18 4.02 1.47 11.51
N THR A 19 3.84 2.72 11.94
CA THR A 19 2.91 3.66 11.32
C THR A 19 3.58 4.36 10.15
N ILE A 20 2.78 4.78 9.18
CA ILE A 20 3.29 5.61 8.08
C ILE A 20 3.88 6.93 8.59
N LYS A 21 3.40 7.45 9.73
CA LYS A 21 3.95 8.64 10.38
C LYS A 21 5.44 8.46 10.72
N ASN A 22 5.80 7.35 11.36
CA ASN A 22 7.18 7.08 11.74
C ASN A 22 8.06 6.86 10.50
N TYR A 23 7.56 6.11 9.51
CA TYR A 23 8.22 5.93 8.22
C TYR A 23 8.56 7.28 7.56
N MET A 24 7.57 8.19 7.47
CA MET A 24 7.75 9.51 6.86
C MET A 24 8.69 10.40 7.67
N SER A 25 8.62 10.33 9.01
CA SER A 25 9.58 11.02 9.88
C SER A 25 11.03 10.58 9.58
N ILE A 26 11.29 9.29 9.41
CA ILE A 26 12.62 8.79 9.03
C ILE A 26 13.00 9.29 7.64
N ALA A 27 12.11 9.11 6.65
CA ALA A 27 12.35 9.48 5.26
C ALA A 27 12.69 10.98 5.10
N ASP A 28 11.94 11.86 5.77
CA ASP A 28 12.11 13.31 5.69
C ASP A 28 13.39 13.80 6.41
N ASN A 29 13.91 13.02 7.37
CA ASN A 29 15.13 13.36 8.10
C ASN A 29 16.41 12.89 7.40
N ILE A 30 16.35 11.87 6.52
CA ILE A 30 17.52 11.36 5.78
C ILE A 30 18.28 12.49 5.07
N PRO A 31 17.66 13.35 4.23
CA PRO A 31 18.38 14.40 3.52
C PRO A 31 19.08 15.38 4.48
N GLN A 32 18.45 15.68 5.61
CA GLN A 32 19.00 16.60 6.61
C GLN A 32 20.24 16.02 7.31
N MET A 33 20.29 14.70 7.46
CA MET A 33 21.40 14.02 8.12
C MET A 33 22.58 13.77 7.17
N GLU A 34 22.33 13.72 5.86
CA GLU A 34 23.38 13.53 4.84
C GLU A 34 24.21 14.79 4.59
N VAL A 35 23.58 15.95 4.66
CA VAL A 35 24.26 17.24 4.49
C VAL A 35 25.04 17.66 5.74
N LYS A 36 24.78 17.01 6.89
CA LYS A 36 25.58 17.23 8.09
C LYS A 36 26.99 16.66 7.88
N ALA A 37 28.00 17.46 8.18
CA ALA A 37 29.41 17.05 8.12
C ALA A 37 29.83 16.10 9.25
N ASP A 38 28.89 15.73 10.14
CA ASP A 38 29.13 14.82 11.25
C ASP A 38 29.11 13.35 10.81
N PRO A 39 30.17 12.55 11.08
CA PRO A 39 30.23 11.14 10.67
C PRO A 39 29.10 10.27 11.22
N GLN A 40 28.63 10.55 12.45
CA GLN A 40 27.53 9.80 13.06
C GLN A 40 26.21 10.08 12.34
N ALA A 41 25.95 11.33 11.98
CA ALA A 41 24.77 11.72 11.21
C ALA A 41 24.73 11.04 9.83
N GLN A 42 25.86 10.98 9.14
CA GLN A 42 25.96 10.29 7.84
C GLN A 42 25.80 8.77 7.98
N ALA A 43 26.38 8.17 9.03
CA ALA A 43 26.19 6.75 9.31
C ALA A 43 24.71 6.43 9.60
N TRP A 44 24.03 7.26 10.39
CA TRP A 44 22.60 7.15 10.62
C TRP A 44 21.80 7.23 9.32
N ALA A 45 22.10 8.20 8.45
CA ALA A 45 21.37 8.36 7.18
C ALA A 45 21.50 7.14 6.25
N ARG A 46 22.71 6.57 6.15
CA ARG A 46 22.95 5.33 5.39
C ARG A 46 22.14 4.16 5.94
N SER A 47 22.15 3.99 7.26
CA SER A 47 21.40 2.92 7.92
C SER A 47 19.88 3.11 7.76
N ALA A 48 19.40 4.35 7.92
CA ALA A 48 17.99 4.69 7.74
C ALA A 48 17.52 4.40 6.30
N ARG A 49 18.29 4.80 5.28
CA ARG A 49 18.01 4.43 3.88
C ARG A 49 17.90 2.93 3.70
N HIS A 50 18.86 2.18 4.23
CA HIS A 50 18.87 0.73 4.10
C HIS A 50 17.64 0.08 4.75
N VAL A 51 17.26 0.53 5.95
CA VAL A 51 16.04 0.06 6.63
C VAL A 51 14.80 0.35 5.80
N LEU A 52 14.66 1.56 5.25
CA LEU A 52 13.51 1.90 4.39
C LEU A 52 13.50 1.05 3.10
N THR A 53 14.65 0.81 2.47
CA THR A 53 14.76 -0.05 1.28
C THR A 53 14.33 -1.49 1.60
N ILE A 54 14.85 -2.11 2.65
CA ILE A 54 14.45 -3.47 3.06
C ILE A 54 12.96 -3.53 3.39
N THR A 55 12.44 -2.50 4.05
CA THR A 55 11.01 -2.40 4.36
C THR A 55 10.18 -2.42 3.09
N CYS A 56 10.52 -1.59 2.10
CA CYS A 56 9.83 -1.56 0.82
C CYS A 56 10.01 -2.85 0.03
N GLU A 57 11.19 -3.48 0.05
CA GLU A 57 11.43 -4.78 -0.61
C GLU A 57 10.53 -5.87 -0.02
N SER A 58 10.51 -5.99 1.31
CA SER A 58 9.69 -6.97 2.02
C SER A 58 8.19 -6.77 1.75
N ILE A 59 7.73 -5.51 1.73
CA ILE A 59 6.34 -5.18 1.41
C ILE A 59 6.05 -5.47 -0.06
N ALA A 60 6.94 -5.10 -0.99
CA ALA A 60 6.76 -5.33 -2.43
C ALA A 60 6.65 -6.82 -2.76
N GLU A 61 7.53 -7.65 -2.21
CA GLU A 61 7.48 -9.11 -2.38
C GLU A 61 6.17 -9.68 -1.84
N THR A 62 5.77 -9.27 -0.64
CA THR A 62 4.49 -9.69 -0.03
C THR A 62 3.30 -9.27 -0.90
N MET A 63 3.33 -8.03 -1.42
CA MET A 63 2.29 -7.50 -2.30
C MET A 63 2.21 -8.26 -3.62
N ILE A 64 3.35 -8.56 -4.25
CA ILE A 64 3.40 -9.34 -5.49
C ILE A 64 2.84 -10.74 -5.25
N GLN A 65 3.27 -11.42 -4.18
CA GLN A 65 2.77 -12.76 -3.84
C GLN A 65 1.27 -12.76 -3.58
N ALA A 66 0.78 -11.84 -2.76
CA ALA A 66 -0.65 -11.70 -2.46
C ALA A 66 -1.46 -11.36 -3.73
N ASN A 67 -0.92 -10.52 -4.61
CA ASN A 67 -1.56 -10.15 -5.86
C ASN A 67 -1.62 -11.30 -6.86
N GLU A 68 -0.59 -12.15 -6.95
CA GLU A 68 -0.64 -13.35 -7.79
C GLU A 68 -1.68 -14.35 -7.28
N VAL A 69 -1.83 -14.51 -5.96
CA VAL A 69 -2.94 -15.32 -5.39
C VAL A 69 -4.29 -14.72 -5.78
N ALA A 70 -4.47 -13.41 -5.63
CA ALA A 70 -5.72 -12.72 -5.96
C ALA A 70 -6.05 -12.78 -7.47
N LYS A 71 -5.02 -12.67 -8.33
CA LYS A 71 -5.12 -12.85 -9.77
C LYS A 71 -5.54 -14.25 -10.17
N ASN A 72 -5.02 -15.29 -9.51
CA ASN A 72 -5.44 -16.67 -9.72
C ASN A 72 -6.91 -16.91 -9.31
N GLN A 73 -7.46 -16.07 -8.44
CA GLN A 73 -8.87 -16.04 -8.07
C GLN A 73 -9.71 -15.14 -9.00
N GLY A 74 -9.11 -14.56 -10.05
CA GLY A 74 -9.78 -13.69 -11.01
C GLY A 74 -10.00 -12.25 -10.52
N ASN A 75 -9.43 -11.86 -9.37
CA ASN A 75 -9.60 -10.54 -8.79
C ASN A 75 -8.26 -9.94 -8.32
N PRO A 76 -7.35 -9.59 -9.25
CA PRO A 76 -6.09 -8.93 -8.91
C PRO A 76 -6.34 -7.58 -8.20
N ILE A 77 -5.51 -7.27 -7.21
CA ILE A 77 -5.58 -6.04 -6.40
C ILE A 77 -4.98 -4.85 -7.17
N PHE A 78 -3.93 -5.10 -7.96
CA PHE A 78 -3.32 -4.14 -8.88
C PHE A 78 -2.75 -4.85 -10.12
N CYS A 79 -2.56 -4.12 -11.22
CA CYS A 79 -2.14 -4.68 -12.50
C CYS A 79 -0.93 -3.94 -13.07
N LEU A 80 0.25 -4.56 -12.93
CA LEU A 80 1.49 -4.01 -13.48
C LEU A 80 1.48 -4.10 -15.02
N PRO A 81 1.87 -3.02 -15.73
CA PRO A 81 2.08 -3.08 -17.17
C PRO A 81 3.18 -4.09 -17.56
N PRO A 82 3.18 -4.59 -18.80
CA PRO A 82 4.23 -5.47 -19.29
C PRO A 82 5.62 -4.85 -19.11
N GLY A 83 6.56 -5.61 -18.54
CA GLY A 83 7.94 -5.16 -18.29
C GLY A 83 8.13 -4.24 -17.08
N VAL A 84 7.06 -3.89 -16.36
CA VAL A 84 7.15 -3.10 -15.13
C VAL A 84 7.20 -4.05 -13.92
N GLN A 85 8.14 -3.79 -13.01
CA GLN A 85 8.25 -4.49 -11.74
C GLN A 85 7.95 -3.53 -10.59
N LEU A 86 7.21 -4.00 -9.59
CA LEU A 86 7.05 -3.29 -8.33
C LEU A 86 8.34 -3.48 -7.50
N SER A 87 9.37 -2.70 -7.79
CA SER A 87 10.65 -2.74 -7.08
C SER A 87 10.58 -2.03 -5.73
N ALA A 88 11.55 -2.30 -4.84
CA ALA A 88 11.66 -1.60 -3.56
C ALA A 88 11.74 -0.07 -3.72
N PHE A 89 12.52 0.40 -4.70
CA PHE A 89 12.65 1.83 -5.01
C PHE A 89 11.31 2.44 -5.43
N THR A 90 10.66 1.82 -6.42
CA THR A 90 9.36 2.27 -6.93
C THR A 90 8.31 2.26 -5.83
N LEU A 91 8.30 1.23 -4.97
CA LEU A 91 7.33 1.16 -3.87
C LEU A 91 7.59 2.21 -2.80
N CYS A 92 8.85 2.47 -2.44
CA CYS A 92 9.20 3.52 -1.49
C CYS A 92 8.73 4.91 -1.97
N GLU A 93 8.95 5.25 -3.24
CA GLU A 93 8.47 6.50 -3.83
C GLU A 93 6.94 6.56 -3.81
N LEU A 94 6.29 5.46 -4.20
CA LEU A 94 4.83 5.37 -4.24
C LEU A 94 4.20 5.53 -2.86
N ILE A 95 4.80 4.94 -1.81
CA ILE A 95 4.35 5.11 -0.41
C ILE A 95 4.41 6.58 -0.01
N GLN A 96 5.54 7.24 -0.23
CA GLN A 96 5.72 8.65 0.15
C GLN A 96 4.77 9.58 -0.62
N GLN A 97 4.61 9.35 -1.93
CA GLN A 97 3.68 10.11 -2.75
C GLN A 97 2.24 9.89 -2.29
N THR A 98 1.84 8.64 -2.09
CA THR A 98 0.48 8.29 -1.65
C THR A 98 0.16 8.96 -0.32
N TYR A 99 1.07 8.90 0.66
CA TYR A 99 0.88 9.58 1.94
C TYR A 99 0.72 11.11 1.80
N LYS A 100 1.39 11.75 0.84
CA LYS A 100 1.23 13.18 0.57
C LYS A 100 -0.12 13.50 -0.09
N GLU A 101 -0.68 12.57 -0.85
CA GLU A 101 -1.92 12.74 -1.63
C GLU A 101 -3.21 12.28 -0.94
N ILE A 102 -3.12 11.51 0.17
CA ILE A 102 -4.32 11.06 0.90
C ILE A 102 -5.10 12.28 1.41
N SER A 103 -6.33 12.45 0.90
CA SER A 103 -7.28 13.45 1.39
C SER A 103 -8.06 12.90 2.60
N SER A 104 -7.45 12.95 3.77
CA SER A 104 -8.12 12.66 5.05
C SER A 104 -7.58 13.56 6.16
N GLN A 105 -8.17 13.48 7.35
CA GLN A 105 -7.61 14.16 8.52
C GLN A 105 -6.23 13.59 8.82
N GLN A 106 -5.30 14.45 9.24
CA GLN A 106 -3.91 14.05 9.47
C GLN A 106 -3.79 12.93 10.52
N SER A 107 -4.67 12.92 11.54
CA SER A 107 -4.73 11.84 12.54
C SER A 107 -5.03 10.48 11.92
N ASP A 108 -6.00 10.43 11.01
CA ASP A 108 -6.45 9.20 10.38
C ASP A 108 -5.35 8.66 9.47
N LYS A 109 -4.74 9.57 8.69
CA LYS A 109 -3.61 9.26 7.82
C LYS A 109 -2.38 8.75 8.60
N ASP A 110 -2.02 9.43 9.68
CA ASP A 110 -0.88 9.08 10.54
C ASP A 110 -1.03 7.68 11.17
N SER A 111 -2.27 7.24 11.40
CA SER A 111 -2.58 5.96 12.02
C SER A 111 -2.46 4.76 11.07
N MET A 112 -2.36 5.00 9.76
CA MET A 112 -2.24 3.93 8.78
C MET A 112 -0.87 3.23 8.91
N THR A 113 -0.83 1.93 8.61
CA THR A 113 0.43 1.20 8.48
C THR A 113 1.10 1.53 7.14
N VAL A 114 2.41 1.32 7.07
CA VAL A 114 3.17 1.49 5.82
C VAL A 114 2.59 0.62 4.70
N SER A 115 2.24 -0.64 4.99
CA SER A 115 1.65 -1.55 4.00
C SER A 115 0.26 -1.13 3.53
N GLN A 116 -0.58 -0.55 4.41
CA GLN A 116 -1.89 -0.04 3.99
C GLN A 116 -1.75 1.10 2.98
N VAL A 117 -0.81 2.03 3.22
CA VAL A 117 -0.52 3.12 2.28
C VAL A 117 0.10 2.57 0.99
N ALA A 118 0.95 1.56 1.08
CA ALA A 118 1.54 0.88 -0.07
C ALA A 118 0.47 0.25 -0.98
N TRP A 119 -0.48 -0.50 -0.41
CA TRP A 119 -1.61 -1.08 -1.16
C TRP A 119 -2.49 -0.01 -1.80
N LEU A 120 -2.83 1.05 -1.06
CA LEU A 120 -3.60 2.17 -1.60
C LEU A 120 -2.90 2.80 -2.81
N GLY A 121 -1.59 3.04 -2.68
CA GLY A 121 -0.77 3.61 -3.74
C GLY A 121 -0.70 2.71 -4.97
N ALA A 122 -0.39 1.42 -4.78
CA ALA A 122 -0.27 0.46 -5.87
C ALA A 122 -1.59 0.29 -6.64
N SER A 123 -2.71 0.13 -5.94
CA SER A 123 -4.03 -0.01 -6.59
C SER A 123 -4.46 1.27 -7.32
N LYS A 124 -4.08 2.45 -6.82
CA LYS A 124 -4.35 3.73 -7.49
C LYS A 124 -3.46 3.94 -8.71
N HIS A 125 -2.18 3.62 -8.61
CA HIS A 125 -1.18 3.86 -9.66
C HIS A 125 -1.21 2.80 -10.77
N TYR A 126 -1.58 1.56 -10.41
CA TYR A 126 -1.69 0.41 -11.31
C TYR A 126 -3.10 -0.19 -11.29
N PRO A 127 -4.13 0.57 -11.72
CA PRO A 127 -5.50 0.08 -11.71
C PRO A 127 -5.65 -1.08 -12.69
N CYS A 128 -6.29 -2.16 -12.24
CA CYS A 128 -6.72 -3.22 -13.13
C CYS A 128 -7.87 -2.74 -14.01
N GLN A 129 -7.84 -3.09 -15.29
CA GLN A 129 -9.03 -2.90 -16.13
C GLN A 129 -10.14 -3.78 -15.56
N GLN A 130 -11.24 -3.15 -15.11
CA GLN A 130 -12.44 -3.89 -14.74
C GLN A 130 -12.82 -4.79 -15.91
N ASN A 131 -13.00 -6.07 -15.62
CA ASN A 131 -13.33 -7.08 -16.61
C ASN A 131 -14.53 -6.58 -17.44
N THR A 132 -14.26 -6.15 -18.67
CA THR A 132 -15.25 -5.58 -19.58
C THR A 132 -16.38 -6.56 -19.87
N ALA A 133 -16.18 -7.86 -19.63
CA ALA A 133 -17.23 -8.86 -19.68
C ALA A 133 -18.39 -8.55 -18.70
N ALA A 134 -18.09 -8.26 -17.42
CA ALA A 134 -19.12 -7.94 -16.43
C ALA A 134 -19.80 -6.59 -16.70
N LYS A 135 -19.05 -5.62 -17.24
CA LYS A 135 -19.59 -4.30 -17.64
C LYS A 135 -20.47 -4.40 -18.89
N ASN A 136 -20.10 -5.24 -19.85
CA ASN A 136 -20.86 -5.49 -21.07
C ASN A 136 -22.12 -6.34 -20.80
N GLU A 137 -22.08 -7.30 -19.89
CA GLU A 137 -23.29 -8.03 -19.48
C GLU A 137 -24.30 -7.13 -18.77
N MET A 138 -23.83 -6.22 -17.89
CA MET A 138 -24.71 -5.26 -17.24
C MET A 138 -25.31 -4.27 -18.25
N LEU A 139 -24.52 -3.81 -19.24
CA LEU A 139 -25.00 -2.98 -20.35
C LEU A 139 -26.01 -3.71 -21.25
N HIS A 140 -25.80 -5.01 -21.51
CA HIS A 140 -26.70 -5.82 -22.34
C HIS A 140 -28.01 -6.13 -21.61
N VAL A 141 -27.98 -6.36 -20.29
CA VAL A 141 -29.19 -6.53 -19.46
C VAL A 141 -29.97 -5.22 -19.35
N SER A 142 -29.31 -4.08 -19.22
CA SER A 142 -29.97 -2.76 -19.25
C SER A 142 -30.59 -2.44 -20.62
N ALA A 143 -29.97 -2.88 -21.72
CA ALA A 143 -30.54 -2.74 -23.06
C ALA A 143 -31.73 -3.69 -23.30
N ALA A 144 -31.69 -4.91 -22.74
CA ALA A 144 -32.76 -5.90 -22.85
C ALA A 144 -34.01 -5.58 -21.99
N LEU A 145 -33.85 -4.80 -20.92
CA LEU A 145 -34.94 -4.42 -20.00
C LEU A 145 -35.67 -3.12 -20.39
N GLY A 146 -35.34 -2.52 -21.54
CA GLY A 146 -36.14 -1.47 -22.17
C GLY A 146 -36.65 -0.39 -21.21
N GLN A 147 -35.77 0.48 -20.70
CA GLN A 147 -36.25 1.71 -20.07
C GLN A 147 -36.83 2.65 -21.15
N PRO A 148 -38.08 3.11 -21.02
CA PRO A 148 -38.62 4.12 -21.91
C PRO A 148 -37.91 5.45 -21.63
N SER A 149 -37.35 6.03 -22.68
CA SER A 149 -36.87 7.41 -22.73
C SER A 149 -38.01 8.36 -22.37
N SER A 150 -38.00 8.88 -21.14
CA SER A 150 -38.86 9.99 -20.77
C SER A 150 -38.18 11.29 -21.20
N GLN A 151 -38.54 11.77 -22.39
CA GLN A 151 -38.30 13.16 -22.79
C GLN A 151 -39.18 14.08 -21.94
N LYS A 152 -38.55 14.98 -21.18
CA LYS A 152 -39.03 16.37 -21.05
C LYS A 152 -37.92 17.30 -20.61
#